data_AF-A0A645AEN0-F1
#
_entry.id   AF-A0A645AEN0-F1
#
_cell.length_a   1.000
_cell.length_b   1.000
_cell.length_c   1.000
_cell.angle_alpha   90.00
_cell.angle_beta   90.00
_cell.angle_gamma   90.00
#
_symmetry.space_group_name_H-M   'P 1'
#
loop_
_entity.id
_entity.type
_entity.pdbx_description
1 polymer ?
#
loop_
_entity_poly.entity_id
_entity_poly.type
_entity_poly.pdbx_seq_one_letter_code
_entity_poly.pdbx_strand_id
1 'polypeptide(L)'
;MKLRNMSWMPNHGWNSSKKNQVPLDSLPSECQQIKNRSYKIQGEQHANVGLMPLMLQVTQNNYSKGLQKIKFFQTEKHFYILLDEGEEKYTLPIGFGKGIATQVEFHGEPYWVSTQGEFALDEDLRLVLKCRFSFLEVPNARWLKIFFEDDRIEIEMNEVPGRKIIFEGLASVSEDVSKTKFIEALVARIDGEYLAYKIDNLFAPKLLGVKEL
;
A
#
# COMPACT_ATOMS: atom_id res chain seq x y z
N MET A 1 31.30 -47.02 31.05
CA MET A 1 30.98 -47.87 29.89
C MET A 1 31.00 -47.00 28.64
N LYS A 2 31.77 -47.39 27.63
CA LYS A 2 32.24 -46.59 26.49
C LYS A 2 31.14 -46.26 25.47
N LEU A 3 31.26 -45.06 24.91
CA LEU A 3 30.50 -44.49 23.79
C LEU A 3 30.47 -45.45 22.58
N ARG A 4 29.29 -45.67 22.01
CA ARG A 4 29.11 -46.31 20.70
C ARG A 4 28.87 -45.23 19.64
N ASN A 5 29.74 -45.24 18.64
CA ASN A 5 29.65 -44.48 17.39
C ASN A 5 28.24 -44.57 16.77
N MET A 6 27.61 -43.43 16.53
CA MET A 6 26.52 -43.28 15.56
C MET A 6 27.01 -42.41 14.41
N SER A 7 27.71 -43.04 13.46
CA SER A 7 28.22 -42.46 12.22
C SER A 7 27.19 -42.49 11.07
N TRP A 8 25.91 -42.22 11.35
CA TRP A 8 24.88 -42.16 10.30
C TRP A 8 23.79 -41.15 10.64
N MET A 9 24.13 -39.87 10.68
CA MET A 9 23.15 -38.83 10.47
C MET A 9 23.63 -38.02 9.27
N PRO A 10 22.91 -38.01 8.14
CA PRO A 10 23.19 -37.06 7.08
C PRO A 10 23.09 -35.67 7.68
N ASN A 11 24.14 -34.86 7.49
CA ASN A 11 24.11 -33.44 7.75
C ASN A 11 22.93 -32.83 6.95
N HIS A 12 21.77 -32.68 7.58
CA HIS A 12 20.78 -31.68 7.17
C HIS A 12 21.26 -30.30 7.64
N GLY A 13 22.50 -29.97 7.26
CA GLY A 13 22.89 -28.58 7.12
C GLY A 13 22.02 -28.04 6.00
N TRP A 14 21.21 -27.04 6.31
CA TRP A 14 20.63 -26.17 5.31
C TRP A 14 21.77 -25.41 4.63
N ASN A 15 22.47 -26.11 3.75
CA ASN A 15 23.36 -25.51 2.78
C ASN A 15 22.43 -24.99 1.68
N SER A 16 21.82 -23.83 1.93
CA SER A 16 21.18 -23.05 0.88
C SER A 16 22.28 -22.48 -0.01
N SER A 17 22.82 -23.37 -0.82
CA SER A 17 23.58 -23.09 -2.02
C SER A 17 22.94 -21.90 -2.72
N LYS A 18 23.69 -20.80 -2.82
CA LYS A 18 23.52 -19.65 -3.73
C LYS A 18 22.18 -19.66 -4.48
N LYS A 19 21.08 -19.34 -3.81
CA LYS A 19 19.80 -19.09 -4.49
C LYS A 19 19.89 -17.70 -5.07
N ASN A 20 20.19 -17.64 -6.37
CA ASN A 20 20.03 -16.50 -7.27
C ASN A 20 19.85 -15.16 -6.55
N GLN A 21 20.98 -14.55 -6.18
CA GLN A 21 21.02 -13.09 -6.14
C GLN A 21 20.74 -12.66 -7.58
N VAL A 22 19.48 -12.34 -7.87
CA VAL A 22 19.16 -11.49 -9.01
C VAL A 22 20.08 -10.28 -8.82
N PRO A 23 20.92 -9.94 -9.80
CA PRO A 23 21.77 -8.78 -9.65
C PRO A 23 20.89 -7.57 -9.31
N LEU A 24 21.47 -6.57 -8.65
CA LEU A 24 20.85 -5.27 -8.43
C LEU A 24 20.75 -4.55 -9.80
N ASP A 25 20.10 -5.19 -10.77
CA ASP A 25 20.02 -4.75 -12.16
C ASP A 25 19.18 -3.48 -12.21
N SER A 26 19.76 -2.48 -12.88
CA SER A 26 19.34 -1.09 -13.01
C SER A 26 17.86 -0.82 -12.73
N LEU A 27 17.59 0.12 -11.83
CA LEU A 27 16.26 0.72 -11.67
C LEU A 27 15.65 1.01 -13.04
N PRO A 28 14.34 0.76 -13.24
CA PRO A 28 13.66 1.11 -14.48
C PRO A 28 14.00 2.54 -14.91
N SER A 29 14.20 2.75 -16.20
CA SER A 29 14.57 4.06 -16.75
C SER A 29 13.56 5.17 -16.37
N GLU A 30 12.31 4.78 -16.22
CA GLU A 30 11.15 5.55 -15.81
C GLU A 30 11.34 6.18 -14.41
N CYS A 31 12.13 5.54 -13.53
CA CYS A 31 12.54 6.15 -12.26
C CYS A 31 13.22 7.51 -12.49
N GLN A 32 14.05 7.66 -13.53
CA GLN A 32 14.70 8.95 -13.82
C GLN A 32 13.70 10.02 -14.27
N GLN A 33 12.62 9.61 -14.95
CA GLN A 33 11.61 10.55 -15.44
C GLN A 33 10.85 11.21 -14.29
N ILE A 34 10.55 10.44 -13.24
CA ILE A 34 9.74 10.90 -12.09
C ILE A 34 10.57 11.23 -10.84
N LYS A 35 11.88 10.99 -10.85
CA LYS A 35 12.79 11.31 -9.75
C LYS A 35 12.69 12.80 -9.36
N ASN A 36 12.69 13.05 -8.07
CA ASN A 36 12.58 14.38 -7.45
C ASN A 36 11.27 15.12 -7.73
N ARG A 37 10.28 14.50 -8.38
CA ARG A 37 8.94 15.09 -8.50
C ARG A 37 8.20 14.99 -7.16
N SER A 38 7.52 16.07 -6.80
CA SER A 38 6.66 16.19 -5.62
C SER A 38 5.30 16.69 -6.07
N TYR A 39 4.23 16.13 -5.54
CA TYR A 39 2.85 16.46 -5.91
C TYR A 39 2.03 16.70 -4.66
N LYS A 40 1.38 17.86 -4.58
CA LYS A 40 0.40 18.19 -3.54
C LYS A 40 -0.98 17.72 -3.97
N ILE A 41 -1.62 16.92 -3.13
CA ILE A 41 -2.97 16.41 -3.36
C ILE A 41 -4.00 17.54 -3.20
N GLN A 42 -5.01 17.55 -4.08
CA GLN A 42 -6.04 18.58 -4.20
C GLN A 42 -7.44 18.03 -3.88
N GLY A 43 -8.36 18.94 -3.57
CA GLY A 43 -9.80 18.67 -3.39
C GLY A 43 -10.15 17.99 -2.06
N GLU A 44 -11.40 18.09 -1.58
CA GLU A 44 -11.81 17.57 -0.26
C GLU A 44 -11.75 16.03 -0.14
N GLN A 45 -11.64 15.33 -1.26
CA GLN A 45 -11.64 13.87 -1.38
C GLN A 45 -10.42 13.19 -0.71
N HIS A 46 -9.37 13.93 -0.35
CA HIS A 46 -8.22 13.37 0.37
C HIS A 46 -8.47 13.23 1.87
N ALA A 47 -9.49 13.88 2.45
CA ALA A 47 -9.77 13.82 3.87
C ALA A 47 -9.98 12.35 4.29
N ASN A 48 -9.02 11.82 5.05
CA ASN A 48 -8.95 10.45 5.56
C ASN A 48 -8.60 9.32 4.58
N VAL A 49 -8.15 9.62 3.37
CA VAL A 49 -7.63 8.60 2.43
C VAL A 49 -6.13 8.46 2.63
N GLY A 50 -5.65 7.30 3.09
CA GLY A 50 -4.24 7.07 3.39
C GLY A 50 -3.71 5.70 2.98
N LEU A 51 -2.43 5.47 3.25
CA LEU A 51 -1.68 4.24 2.99
C LEU A 51 -2.34 3.04 3.65
N MET A 52 -2.76 3.18 4.92
CA MET A 52 -3.39 2.08 5.64
C MET A 52 -4.77 1.76 5.05
N PRO A 53 -5.08 0.50 4.69
CA PRO A 53 -6.40 0.07 4.23
C PRO A 53 -7.50 0.44 5.23
N LEU A 54 -8.67 0.83 4.73
CA LEU A 54 -9.79 1.31 5.54
C LEU A 54 -10.23 0.26 6.56
N MET A 55 -10.30 -1.01 6.16
CA MET A 55 -10.61 -2.10 7.09
C MET A 55 -9.65 -2.12 8.29
N LEU A 56 -8.36 -1.98 8.04
CA LEU A 56 -7.36 -1.98 9.10
C LEU A 56 -7.51 -0.72 9.99
N GLN A 57 -7.76 0.45 9.40
CA GLN A 57 -8.02 1.69 10.13
C GLN A 57 -9.19 1.55 11.11
N VAL A 58 -10.32 0.99 10.66
CA VAL A 58 -11.50 0.83 11.52
C VAL A 58 -11.25 -0.20 12.62
N THR A 59 -10.62 -1.33 12.30
CA THR A 59 -10.37 -2.39 13.30
C THR A 59 -9.40 -1.98 14.39
N GLN A 60 -8.42 -1.14 14.06
CA GLN A 60 -7.39 -0.67 15.00
C GLN A 60 -7.69 0.72 15.57
N ASN A 61 -8.82 1.33 15.18
CA ASN A 61 -9.16 2.71 15.53
C ASN A 61 -8.02 3.71 15.19
N ASN A 62 -7.35 3.46 14.06
CA ASN A 62 -6.13 4.12 13.65
C ASN A 62 -6.42 4.81 12.31
N TYR A 63 -6.95 6.03 12.37
CA TYR A 63 -7.45 6.72 11.20
C TYR A 63 -6.39 7.63 10.57
N SER A 64 -6.30 7.57 9.24
CA SER A 64 -5.49 8.50 8.47
C SER A 64 -6.10 9.90 8.51
N LYS A 65 -5.22 10.93 8.54
CA LYS A 65 -5.62 12.33 8.33
C LYS A 65 -5.72 12.70 6.85
N GLY A 66 -5.42 11.77 5.95
CA GLY A 66 -5.49 11.95 4.52
C GLY A 66 -4.14 12.24 3.88
N LEU A 67 -3.92 11.70 2.68
CA LEU A 67 -2.73 11.90 1.87
C LEU A 67 -2.69 13.33 1.33
N GLN A 68 -1.70 14.09 1.75
CA GLN A 68 -1.53 15.50 1.41
C GLN A 68 -0.47 15.68 0.32
N LYS A 69 0.53 14.81 0.27
CA LYS A 69 1.64 14.91 -0.70
C LYS A 69 2.24 13.55 -1.03
N ILE A 70 2.66 13.39 -2.28
CA ILE A 70 3.50 12.29 -2.74
C ILE A 70 4.81 12.85 -3.28
N LYS A 71 5.94 12.24 -2.90
CA LYS A 71 7.25 12.57 -3.47
C LYS A 71 8.00 11.33 -3.89
N PHE A 72 8.73 11.42 -5.00
CA PHE A 72 9.59 10.37 -5.50
C PHE A 72 11.05 10.80 -5.46
N PHE A 73 11.93 9.91 -5.01
CA PHE A 73 13.35 10.19 -4.98
C PHE A 73 14.15 8.90 -5.02
N GLN A 74 15.46 9.03 -5.25
CA GLN A 74 16.36 7.91 -5.37
C GLN A 74 17.56 8.13 -4.45
N THR A 75 17.96 7.09 -3.73
CA THR A 75 19.25 7.02 -3.04
C THR A 75 20.19 6.07 -3.79
N GLU A 76 21.41 5.87 -3.31
CA GLU A 76 22.35 4.91 -3.91
C GLU A 76 21.79 3.48 -3.98
N LYS A 77 20.88 3.12 -3.07
CA LYS A 77 20.39 1.74 -2.93
C LYS A 77 19.05 1.50 -3.61
N HIS A 78 18.09 2.42 -3.46
CA HIS A 78 16.71 2.18 -3.90
C HIS A 78 16.05 3.45 -4.44
N PHE A 79 14.95 3.24 -5.17
CA PHE A 79 13.97 4.27 -5.49
C PHE A 79 12.89 4.28 -4.40
N TYR A 80 12.41 5.46 -4.02
CA TYR A 80 11.49 5.64 -2.90
C TYR A 80 10.25 6.41 -3.33
N ILE A 81 9.14 6.04 -2.71
CA ILE A 81 7.95 6.89 -2.59
C ILE A 81 7.85 7.38 -1.14
N LEU A 82 7.61 8.68 -0.98
CA LEU A 82 7.21 9.28 0.28
C LEU A 82 5.73 9.65 0.18
N LEU A 83 4.95 9.14 1.12
CA LEU A 83 3.54 9.47 1.32
C LEU A 83 3.44 10.34 2.57
N ASP A 84 3.03 11.59 2.41
CA ASP A 84 2.87 12.55 3.50
C ASP A 84 1.38 12.66 3.84
N GLU A 85 1.01 12.20 5.03
CA GLU A 85 -0.35 12.29 5.58
C GLU A 85 -0.46 13.38 6.66
N GLY A 86 0.42 14.39 6.60
CA GLY A 86 0.48 15.50 7.54
C GLY A 86 1.48 15.25 8.65
N GLU A 87 0.98 14.80 9.81
CA GLU A 87 1.84 14.48 10.97
C GLU A 87 2.62 13.18 10.76
N GLU A 88 2.05 12.23 10.02
CA GLU A 88 2.66 10.95 9.71
C GLU A 88 3.22 10.95 8.28
N LYS A 89 4.44 10.44 8.10
CA LYS A 89 5.12 10.39 6.80
C LYS A 89 5.76 9.03 6.58
N TYR A 90 5.40 8.38 5.49
CA TYR A 90 5.86 7.03 5.18
C TYR A 90 6.85 7.08 4.01
N THR A 91 8.11 6.75 4.29
CA THR A 91 9.16 6.63 3.27
C THR A 91 9.37 5.15 2.95
N LEU A 92 8.97 4.74 1.75
CA LEU A 92 8.88 3.33 1.37
C LEU A 92 9.77 3.07 0.15
N PRO A 93 10.77 2.17 0.27
CA PRO A 93 11.57 1.75 -0.89
C PRO A 93 10.70 0.91 -1.83
N ILE A 94 10.72 1.23 -3.11
CA ILE A 94 9.98 0.52 -4.14
C ILE A 94 10.85 -0.58 -4.72
N GLY A 95 10.43 -1.82 -4.52
CA GLY A 95 11.05 -2.98 -5.16
C GLY A 95 10.44 -3.26 -6.53
N PHE A 96 11.26 -3.24 -7.58
CA PHE A 96 10.85 -3.63 -8.93
C PHE A 96 11.14 -5.13 -9.13
N GLY A 97 10.12 -5.90 -9.50
CA GLY A 97 10.19 -7.37 -9.59
C GLY A 97 9.96 -8.10 -8.26
N LYS A 98 10.50 -7.59 -7.15
CA LYS A 98 10.24 -8.13 -5.79
C LYS A 98 10.04 -6.99 -4.80
N GLY A 99 8.99 -7.08 -3.97
CA GLY A 99 8.72 -6.08 -2.94
C GLY A 99 9.83 -5.98 -1.88
N ILE A 100 10.08 -4.77 -1.40
CA ILE A 100 11.03 -4.48 -0.31
C ILE A 100 10.24 -4.20 0.96
N ALA A 101 10.54 -4.94 2.03
CA ALA A 101 9.91 -4.75 3.33
C ALA A 101 10.58 -3.60 4.09
N THR A 102 9.78 -2.75 4.73
CA THR A 102 10.21 -1.66 5.60
C THR A 102 9.20 -1.50 6.72
N GLN A 103 9.68 -1.18 7.92
CA GLN A 103 8.81 -0.89 9.05
C GLN A 103 8.34 0.57 8.96
N VAL A 104 7.05 0.77 9.11
CA VAL A 104 6.40 2.09 9.22
C VAL A 104 5.58 2.12 10.50
N GLU A 105 5.44 3.29 11.10
CA GLU A 105 4.63 3.49 12.30
C GLU A 105 3.37 4.26 11.92
N PHE A 106 2.21 3.79 12.38
CA PHE A 106 0.94 4.49 12.27
C PHE A 106 0.48 4.87 13.67
N HIS A 107 0.55 6.15 14.04
CA HIS A 107 0.25 6.66 15.39
C HIS A 107 1.01 5.91 16.50
N GLY A 108 2.27 5.55 16.24
CA GLY A 108 3.13 4.80 17.17
C GLY A 108 2.96 3.28 17.13
N GLU A 109 2.05 2.74 16.32
CA GLU A 109 1.92 1.29 16.09
C GLU A 109 2.78 0.84 14.90
N PRO A 110 3.75 -0.07 15.08
CA PRO A 110 4.62 -0.50 14.00
C PRO A 110 4.00 -1.58 13.12
N TYR A 111 4.18 -1.45 11.80
CA TYR A 111 3.79 -2.44 10.79
C TYR A 111 4.92 -2.65 9.77
N TRP A 112 5.17 -3.91 9.40
CA TRP A 112 6.02 -4.26 8.27
C TRP A 112 5.23 -4.18 6.98
N VAL A 113 5.61 -3.23 6.12
CA VAL A 113 5.00 -3.02 4.82
C VAL A 113 5.99 -3.39 3.73
N SER A 114 5.61 -4.34 2.87
CA SER A 114 6.35 -4.65 1.64
C SER A 114 5.81 -3.83 0.48
N THR A 115 6.68 -3.04 -0.15
CA THR A 115 6.35 -2.19 -1.30
C THR A 115 6.92 -2.77 -2.58
N GLN A 116 6.03 -3.17 -3.49
CA GLN A 116 6.37 -3.64 -4.84
C GLN A 116 5.85 -2.64 -5.87
N GLY A 117 6.70 -2.28 -6.83
CA GLY A 117 6.38 -1.36 -7.92
C GLY A 117 6.50 -2.01 -9.29
N GLU A 118 5.72 -1.49 -10.23
CA GLU A 118 5.79 -1.81 -11.66
C GLU A 118 5.42 -0.55 -12.46
N PHE A 119 6.21 -0.25 -13.50
CA PHE A 119 5.84 0.78 -14.47
C PHE A 119 5.06 0.15 -15.62
N ALA A 120 4.10 0.89 -16.14
CA ALA A 120 3.34 0.55 -17.33
C ALA A 120 2.98 1.82 -18.10
N LEU A 121 2.45 1.63 -19.31
CA LEU A 121 1.72 2.66 -20.04
C LEU A 121 0.24 2.31 -20.02
N ASP A 122 -0.63 3.31 -19.94
CA ASP A 122 -2.05 3.11 -20.18
C ASP A 122 -2.40 3.20 -21.67
N GLU A 123 -3.70 3.16 -22.00
CA GLU A 123 -4.20 3.17 -23.37
C GLU A 123 -3.83 4.45 -24.13
N ASP A 124 -3.65 5.56 -23.41
CA ASP A 124 -3.27 6.87 -23.94
C ASP A 124 -1.74 7.11 -23.91
N LEU A 125 -0.96 6.05 -23.63
CA LEU A 125 0.50 6.09 -23.47
C LEU A 125 0.98 6.99 -22.32
N ARG A 126 0.13 7.25 -21.32
CA ARG A 126 0.55 7.93 -20.08
C ARG A 126 1.35 6.98 -19.22
N LEU A 127 2.42 7.49 -18.62
CA LEU A 127 3.23 6.71 -17.68
C LEU A 127 2.41 6.41 -16.42
N VAL A 128 2.40 5.14 -16.01
CA VAL A 128 1.72 4.69 -14.80
C VAL A 128 2.72 3.97 -13.89
N LEU A 129 2.83 4.42 -12.64
CA LEU A 129 3.48 3.65 -11.57
C LEU A 129 2.42 2.93 -10.74
N LYS A 130 2.47 1.60 -10.75
CA LYS A 130 1.61 0.74 -9.92
C LYS A 130 2.41 0.30 -8.70
N CYS A 131 1.94 0.67 -7.51
CA CYS A 131 2.53 0.26 -6.23
C CYS A 131 1.55 -0.63 -5.46
N ARG A 132 2.05 -1.75 -4.96
CA ARG A 132 1.37 -2.59 -3.96
C ARG A 132 2.10 -2.47 -2.64
N PHE A 133 1.38 -2.05 -1.61
CA PHE A 133 1.80 -1.99 -0.22
C PHE A 133 1.14 -3.16 0.52
N SER A 134 1.89 -4.22 0.79
CA SER A 134 1.38 -5.40 1.50
C SER A 134 1.78 -5.33 2.97
N PHE A 135 0.80 -5.32 3.86
CA PHE A 135 1.02 -5.39 5.30
C PHE A 135 1.34 -6.86 5.61
N LEU A 136 2.49 -7.14 6.24
CA LEU A 136 2.99 -8.52 6.32
C LEU A 136 2.39 -9.31 7.50
N GLU A 137 1.91 -8.60 8.51
CA GLU A 137 1.31 -9.17 9.72
C GLU A 137 -0.17 -9.47 9.58
N VAL A 138 -0.85 -8.77 8.66
CA VAL A 138 -2.29 -8.90 8.42
C VAL A 138 -2.54 -9.16 6.93
N PRO A 139 -3.62 -9.87 6.55
CA PRO A 139 -3.90 -10.21 5.15
C PRO A 139 -4.47 -9.00 4.37
N ASN A 140 -3.83 -7.85 4.48
CA ASN A 140 -4.26 -6.58 3.91
C ASN A 140 -3.21 -6.02 2.94
N ALA A 141 -3.68 -5.38 1.89
CA ALA A 141 -2.83 -4.62 0.99
C ALA A 141 -3.53 -3.35 0.50
N ARG A 142 -2.74 -2.31 0.25
CA ARG A 142 -3.16 -1.10 -0.47
C ARG A 142 -2.49 -1.09 -1.84
N TRP A 143 -3.26 -0.79 -2.88
CA TRP A 143 -2.76 -0.50 -4.21
C TRP A 143 -2.87 0.99 -4.47
N LEU A 144 -1.83 1.58 -5.04
CA LEU A 144 -1.85 2.89 -5.68
C LEU A 144 -1.46 2.71 -7.14
N LYS A 145 -2.28 3.20 -8.07
CA LYS A 145 -1.89 3.44 -9.46
C LYS A 145 -1.77 4.93 -9.65
N ILE A 146 -0.60 5.39 -10.06
CA ILE A 146 -0.28 6.81 -10.21
C ILE A 146 -0.04 7.07 -11.69
N PHE A 147 -0.97 7.78 -12.31
CA PHE A 147 -0.93 8.21 -13.70
C PHE A 147 -0.25 9.57 -13.76
N PHE A 148 0.81 9.70 -14.55
CA PHE A 148 1.59 10.93 -14.66
C PHE A 148 1.23 11.71 -15.92
N GLU A 149 0.91 12.99 -15.75
CA GLU A 149 0.67 13.95 -16.82
C GLU A 149 1.45 15.23 -16.50
N ASP A 150 2.50 15.57 -17.24
CA ASP A 150 3.32 16.79 -17.06
C ASP A 150 3.45 17.32 -15.61
N ASP A 151 2.54 18.21 -15.19
CA ASP A 151 2.50 18.87 -13.88
C ASP A 151 1.37 18.38 -12.95
N ARG A 152 0.78 17.23 -13.23
CA ARG A 152 -0.31 16.62 -12.47
C ARG A 152 -0.13 15.10 -12.34
N ILE A 153 -0.82 14.55 -11.36
CA ILE A 153 -1.03 13.11 -11.24
C ILE A 153 -2.50 12.81 -10.95
N GLU A 154 -2.98 11.71 -11.51
CA GLU A 154 -4.19 11.04 -11.02
C GLU A 154 -3.76 9.80 -10.24
N ILE A 155 -4.38 9.57 -9.09
CA ILE A 155 -4.08 8.42 -8.24
C ILE A 155 -5.37 7.63 -8.06
N GLU A 156 -5.35 6.38 -8.49
CA GLU A 156 -6.39 5.42 -8.17
C GLU A 156 -5.91 4.48 -7.08
N MET A 157 -6.64 4.42 -5.98
CA MET A 157 -6.34 3.52 -4.88
C MET A 157 -7.31 2.34 -4.89
N ASN A 158 -6.86 1.20 -4.39
CA ASN A 158 -7.70 0.04 -4.10
C ASN A 158 -7.15 -0.67 -2.85
N GLU A 159 -7.95 -1.51 -2.22
CA GLU A 159 -7.50 -2.35 -1.11
C GLU A 159 -7.93 -3.81 -1.24
N VAL A 160 -7.15 -4.67 -0.59
CA VAL A 160 -7.45 -6.08 -0.39
C VAL A 160 -7.46 -6.32 1.12
N PRO A 161 -8.47 -6.99 1.69
CA PRO A 161 -9.75 -7.31 1.06
C PRO A 161 -10.50 -6.03 0.64
N GLY A 162 -11.11 -6.05 -0.54
CA GLY A 162 -11.96 -4.95 -1.01
C GLY A 162 -13.41 -5.12 -0.55
N ARG A 163 -14.26 -4.15 -0.90
CA ARG A 163 -15.67 -4.09 -0.46
C ARG A 163 -16.43 -5.42 -0.60
N LYS A 164 -16.24 -6.14 -1.71
CA LYS A 164 -17.03 -7.33 -2.05
C LYS A 164 -16.89 -8.39 -0.96
N ILE A 165 -15.64 -8.73 -0.63
CA ILE A 165 -15.33 -9.73 0.41
C ILE A 165 -15.85 -9.27 1.77
N ILE A 166 -15.75 -7.98 2.07
CA ILE A 166 -16.18 -7.41 3.35
C ILE A 166 -17.70 -7.48 3.49
N PHE A 167 -18.46 -7.03 2.49
CA PHE A 167 -19.93 -7.06 2.54
C PHE A 167 -20.49 -8.47 2.45
N GLU A 168 -19.91 -9.36 1.63
CA GLU A 168 -20.30 -10.78 1.59
C GLU A 168 -20.02 -11.47 2.93
N GLY A 169 -18.87 -11.18 3.55
CA GLY A 169 -18.54 -11.67 4.89
C GLY A 169 -19.53 -11.19 5.95
N LEU A 170 -19.87 -9.90 5.95
CA LEU A 170 -20.86 -9.33 6.87
C LEU A 170 -22.26 -9.93 6.67
N ALA A 171 -22.70 -10.08 5.42
CA ALA A 171 -23.99 -10.68 5.08
C ALA A 171 -24.07 -12.17 5.47
N SER A 172 -22.95 -12.87 5.63
CA SER A 172 -22.94 -14.27 6.08
C SER A 172 -23.14 -14.44 7.58
N VAL A 173 -23.00 -13.37 8.37
CA VAL A 173 -23.13 -13.37 9.85
C VAL A 173 -24.52 -12.84 10.29
N SER A 174 -25.46 -12.71 9.34
CA SER A 174 -26.61 -11.79 9.35
C SER A 174 -27.83 -12.16 10.20
N GLU A 175 -27.69 -12.65 11.42
CA GLU A 175 -28.83 -12.59 12.37
C GLU A 175 -28.79 -11.33 13.26
N ASP A 176 -27.64 -10.66 13.46
CA ASP A 176 -27.51 -9.48 14.34
C ASP A 176 -26.70 -8.28 13.76
N VAL A 177 -26.35 -8.32 12.47
CA VAL A 177 -25.34 -7.44 11.83
C VAL A 177 -25.76 -5.97 11.66
N SER A 178 -26.99 -5.61 12.01
CA SER A 178 -27.37 -4.19 12.15
C SER A 178 -26.60 -3.43 13.25
N LYS A 179 -25.74 -4.12 14.04
CA LYS A 179 -24.93 -3.55 15.13
C LYS A 179 -23.41 -3.71 15.00
N THR A 180 -22.89 -4.18 13.86
CA THR A 180 -21.42 -4.32 13.74
C THR A 180 -20.79 -2.92 13.67
N LYS A 181 -20.01 -2.55 14.69
CA LYS A 181 -19.30 -1.25 14.82
C LYS A 181 -18.58 -0.78 13.54
N PHE A 182 -18.16 -1.72 12.70
CA PHE A 182 -17.60 -1.44 11.39
C PHE A 182 -18.58 -0.79 10.40
N ILE A 183 -19.82 -1.30 10.28
CA ILE A 183 -20.84 -0.71 9.41
C ILE A 183 -21.24 0.66 9.94
N GLU A 184 -21.41 0.81 11.25
CA GLU A 184 -21.67 2.11 11.87
C GLU A 184 -20.54 3.11 11.57
N ALA A 185 -19.27 2.69 11.66
CA ALA A 185 -18.12 3.52 11.34
C ALA A 185 -18.04 3.89 9.84
N LEU A 186 -18.47 3.00 8.93
CA LEU A 186 -18.58 3.32 7.50
C LEU A 186 -19.75 4.27 7.22
N VAL A 187 -20.92 3.99 7.77
CA VAL A 187 -22.15 4.78 7.58
C VAL A 187 -21.99 6.18 8.18
N ALA A 188 -21.34 6.32 9.33
CA ALA A 188 -21.01 7.63 9.92
C ALA A 188 -20.14 8.50 9.01
N ARG A 189 -19.48 7.91 8.01
CA ARG A 189 -18.70 8.64 6.99
C ARG A 189 -19.52 8.95 5.73
N ILE A 190 -20.80 8.57 5.69
CA ILE A 190 -21.65 8.65 4.51
C ILE A 190 -22.99 9.34 4.84
N ASP A 191 -23.11 10.62 4.47
CA ASP A 191 -24.39 11.33 4.51
C ASP A 191 -25.20 11.13 3.20
N GLY A 192 -26.43 10.58 3.26
CA GLY A 192 -27.47 10.70 2.21
C GLY A 192 -27.72 9.51 1.26
N GLU A 193 -28.73 9.65 0.38
CA GLU A 193 -29.36 8.60 -0.47
C GLU A 193 -28.50 8.00 -1.61
N TYR A 194 -27.20 8.35 -1.74
CA TYR A 194 -26.27 7.78 -2.74
C TYR A 194 -25.17 6.90 -2.10
N LEU A 195 -25.56 6.13 -1.09
CA LEU A 195 -24.67 5.35 -0.22
C LEU A 195 -23.73 4.39 -0.96
N ALA A 196 -24.23 3.62 -1.94
CA ALA A 196 -23.44 2.58 -2.60
C ALA A 196 -22.20 3.14 -3.33
N TYR A 197 -22.35 4.24 -4.07
CA TYR A 197 -21.22 4.89 -4.74
C TYR A 197 -20.23 5.49 -3.74
N LYS A 198 -20.73 6.11 -2.66
CA LYS A 198 -19.86 6.65 -1.60
C LYS A 198 -19.06 5.54 -0.92
N ILE A 199 -19.66 4.37 -0.70
CA ILE A 199 -18.95 3.18 -0.20
C ILE A 199 -17.87 2.75 -1.19
N ASP A 200 -18.18 2.65 -2.49
CA ASP A 200 -17.20 2.25 -3.51
C ASP A 200 -15.99 3.19 -3.51
N ASN A 201 -16.22 4.51 -3.40
CA ASN A 201 -15.16 5.50 -3.30
C ASN A 201 -14.34 5.41 -2.00
N LEU A 202 -14.88 4.87 -0.90
CA LEU A 202 -14.10 4.67 0.33
C LEU A 202 -13.05 3.54 0.16
N PHE A 203 -13.40 2.50 -0.59
CA PHE A 203 -12.51 1.35 -0.84
C PHE A 203 -11.60 1.55 -2.06
N ALA A 204 -12.06 2.35 -3.03
CA ALA A 204 -11.35 2.66 -4.26
C ALA A 204 -11.29 4.17 -4.56
N PRO A 205 -10.71 4.98 -3.65
CA PRO A 205 -10.70 6.43 -3.82
C PRO A 205 -9.84 6.85 -5.01
N LYS A 206 -10.25 7.93 -5.66
CA LYS A 206 -9.47 8.64 -6.67
C LYS A 206 -9.04 10.00 -6.15
N LEU A 207 -7.75 10.31 -6.32
CA LEU A 207 -7.16 11.57 -5.89
C LEU A 207 -6.48 12.26 -7.06
N LEU A 208 -6.43 13.59 -7.01
CA LEU A 208 -5.68 14.41 -7.97
C LEU A 208 -4.55 15.13 -7.26
N GLY A 209 -3.38 15.14 -7.85
CA GLY A 209 -2.21 15.87 -7.37
C GLY A 209 -1.71 16.87 -8.40
N VAL A 210 -1.20 18.00 -7.92
CA VAL A 210 -0.53 19.01 -8.75
C VAL A 210 0.92 19.09 -8.30
N LYS A 211 1.83 19.14 -9.27
CA LYS A 211 3.26 19.18 -9.02
C LYS A 211 3.64 20.45 -8.27
N GLU A 212 4.50 20.32 -7.27
CA GLU A 212 5.09 21.45 -6.58
C GLU A 212 6.30 21.96 -7.38
N LEU A 213 6.40 23.28 -7.54
CA LEU A 213 7.52 23.98 -8.18
C LEU A 213 8.80 23.86 -7.36
#